data_AF-A0A6J0PDV4-F1
#
_entry.id   AF-A0A6J0PDV4-F1
#
_cell.length_a   1.000
_cell.length_b   1.000
_cell.length_c   1.000
_cell.angle_alpha   90.00
_cell.angle_beta   90.00
_cell.angle_gamma   90.00
#
_symmetry.space_group_name_H-M   'P 1'
#
loop_
_entity.id
_entity.type
_entity.pdbx_description
1 polymer ?
#
loop_
_entity_poly.entity_id
_entity_poly.type
_entity_poly.pdbx_seq_one_letter_code
_entity_poly.pdbx_strand_id
1 'polypeptide(L)'
;MGISVIMGLKATVSLLAFYFLKDSGVTMIHIPLLHASLVDYLVAIASLPAVNLPLLLGKSSDGSFPLWSMLIFGPFLASARIFVFLRRLKSREPAYSKISEGLYVGAWPFSSDHVPPGHGRSVCIMCALLVALGLAEDWKSAEKMIREKRPFIHLNAFHRRSLEEWSKHRISSKRQRESEVSSVILSDYSRE
;
A
#
# COMPACT_ATOMS: atom_id res chain seq x y z
N MET A 1 -1.52 -6.39 12.84
CA MET A 1 -2.32 -5.29 13.39
C MET A 1 -2.71 -4.35 12.26
N GLY A 2 -3.99 -4.01 12.14
CA GLY A 2 -4.47 -3.04 11.14
C GLY A 2 -4.13 -1.60 11.53
N ILE A 3 -4.20 -0.67 10.57
CA ILE A 3 -3.97 0.76 10.80
C ILE A 3 -4.92 1.30 11.88
N SER A 4 -6.18 0.83 11.89
CA SER A 4 -7.21 1.21 12.87
C SER A 4 -6.78 0.99 14.32
N VAL A 5 -6.21 -0.17 14.64
CA VAL A 5 -5.79 -0.52 16.01
C VAL A 5 -4.63 0.37 16.46
N ILE A 6 -3.64 0.57 15.59
CA ILE A 6 -2.45 1.38 15.90
C ILE A 6 -2.85 2.85 16.12
N MET A 7 -3.71 3.38 15.24
CA MET A 7 -4.20 4.75 15.36
C MET A 7 -5.09 4.92 16.59
N GLY A 8 -6.00 3.98 16.87
CA GLY A 8 -6.85 4.02 18.07
C GLY A 8 -6.04 3.98 19.37
N LEU A 9 -4.99 3.16 19.45
CA LEU A 9 -4.10 3.13 20.62
C LEU A 9 -3.36 4.47 20.79
N LYS A 10 -2.79 5.02 19.72
CA LYS A 10 -2.12 6.33 19.73
C LYS A 10 -3.08 7.44 20.18
N ALA A 11 -4.31 7.41 19.68
CA ALA A 11 -5.37 8.36 20.05
C ALA A 11 -5.64 8.32 21.55
N THR A 12 -5.85 7.12 22.12
CA THR A 12 -6.10 6.93 23.56
C THR A 12 -4.95 7.44 24.41
N VAL A 13 -3.69 7.11 24.05
CA VAL A 13 -2.50 7.60 24.78
C VAL A 13 -2.44 9.12 24.75
N SER A 14 -2.68 9.73 23.59
CA SER A 14 -2.64 11.19 23.42
C SER A 14 -3.77 11.88 24.18
N LEU A 15 -4.97 11.29 24.21
CA LEU A 15 -6.11 11.80 24.96
C LEU A 15 -5.88 11.72 26.48
N LEU A 16 -5.29 10.63 26.97
CA LEU A 16 -4.92 10.50 28.38
C LEU A 16 -3.85 11.53 28.76
N ALA A 17 -2.82 11.70 27.92
CA ALA A 17 -1.80 12.71 28.13
C ALA A 17 -2.41 14.12 28.17
N PHE A 18 -3.38 14.43 27.30
CA PHE A 18 -4.16 15.66 27.37
C PHE A 18 -4.90 15.80 28.71
N TYR A 19 -5.60 14.75 29.15
CA TYR A 19 -6.37 14.77 30.39
C TYR A 19 -5.51 15.09 31.62
N PHE A 20 -4.28 14.58 31.69
CA PHE A 20 -3.37 14.86 32.80
C PHE A 20 -2.66 16.21 32.71
N LEU A 21 -2.40 16.71 31.49
CA LEU A 21 -1.66 17.97 31.27
C LEU A 21 -2.55 19.21 31.21
N LYS A 22 -3.87 19.05 31.04
CA LYS A 22 -4.80 20.19 30.89
C LYS A 22 -4.78 21.14 32.10
N ASP A 23 -4.56 20.60 33.30
CA ASP A 23 -4.58 21.36 34.56
C ASP A 23 -3.21 21.96 34.91
N SER A 24 -2.16 21.65 34.13
CA SER A 24 -0.77 22.08 34.40
C SER A 24 -0.45 23.51 33.93
N GLY A 25 -1.44 24.30 33.49
CA GLY A 25 -1.26 25.69 33.03
C GLY A 25 -0.55 25.85 31.68
N VAL A 26 -0.04 24.77 31.07
CA VAL A 26 0.68 24.81 29.78
C VAL A 26 -0.30 24.74 28.60
N THR A 27 -1.03 25.83 28.38
CA THR A 27 -2.13 25.89 27.39
C THR A 27 -1.72 25.60 25.95
N MET A 28 -0.48 25.93 25.60
CA MET A 28 0.04 25.78 24.25
C MET A 28 0.20 24.31 23.80
N ILE A 29 0.40 23.37 24.74
CA ILE A 29 0.70 21.96 24.40
C ILE A 29 -0.56 21.11 24.36
N HIS A 30 -1.54 21.37 25.23
CA HIS A 30 -2.70 20.50 25.34
C HIS A 30 -3.69 20.64 24.17
N ILE A 31 -3.83 21.82 23.56
CA ILE A 31 -4.72 22.01 22.40
C ILE A 31 -4.27 21.17 21.19
N PRO A 32 -3.00 21.23 20.73
CA PRO A 32 -2.50 20.35 19.67
C PRO A 32 -2.63 18.85 19.99
N LEU A 33 -2.47 18.49 21.26
CA LEU A 33 -2.53 17.09 21.72
C LEU A 33 -3.98 16.54 21.65
N LEU A 34 -4.96 17.35 22.06
CA LEU A 34 -6.38 17.03 21.88
C LEU A 34 -6.74 16.96 20.40
N HIS A 35 -6.29 17.91 19.60
CA HIS A 35 -6.53 17.89 18.15
C HIS A 35 -5.96 16.61 17.51
N ALA A 36 -4.73 16.24 17.84
CA ALA A 36 -4.11 15.02 17.35
C ALA A 36 -4.91 13.76 17.74
N SER A 37 -5.38 13.66 18.99
CA SER A 37 -6.14 12.49 19.44
C SER A 37 -7.50 12.35 18.73
N LEU A 38 -8.22 13.45 18.53
CA LEU A 38 -9.50 13.45 17.80
C LEU A 38 -9.31 13.03 16.33
N VAL A 39 -8.28 13.57 15.67
CA VAL A 39 -7.95 13.20 14.29
C VAL A 39 -7.57 11.74 14.19
N ASP A 40 -6.78 11.21 15.11
CA ASP A 40 -6.38 9.80 15.13
C ASP A 40 -7.57 8.86 15.32
N TYR A 41 -8.54 9.20 16.20
CA TYR A 41 -9.77 8.42 16.34
C TYR A 41 -10.59 8.39 15.06
N LEU A 42 -10.74 9.55 14.41
CA LEU A 42 -11.45 9.66 13.16
C LEU A 42 -10.78 8.84 12.05
N VAL A 43 -9.44 8.87 11.95
CA VAL A 43 -8.67 8.01 11.04
C VAL A 43 -8.82 6.53 11.41
N ALA A 44 -8.83 6.19 12.70
CA ALA A 44 -9.00 4.82 13.18
C ALA A 44 -10.36 4.24 12.76
N ILE A 45 -11.43 5.02 12.95
CA ILE A 45 -12.81 4.66 12.57
C ILE A 45 -12.91 4.50 11.05
N ALA A 46 -12.41 5.47 10.28
CA ALA A 46 -12.40 5.39 8.81
C ALA A 46 -11.61 4.19 8.27
N SER A 47 -10.63 3.71 9.03
CA SER A 47 -9.79 2.55 8.70
C SER A 47 -10.40 1.20 9.15
N LEU A 48 -11.58 1.19 9.78
CA LEU A 48 -12.26 -0.05 10.14
C LEU A 48 -12.73 -0.79 8.88
N PRO A 49 -12.64 -2.13 8.81
CA PRO A 49 -13.10 -2.89 7.64
C PRO A 49 -14.56 -2.63 7.27
N ALA A 50 -15.42 -2.37 8.26
CA ALA A 50 -16.84 -2.07 8.06
C ALA A 50 -17.11 -0.67 7.48
N VAL A 51 -16.22 0.30 7.72
CA VAL A 51 -16.38 1.68 7.25
C VAL A 51 -15.59 1.89 5.96
N ASN A 52 -14.32 1.46 5.96
CA ASN A 52 -13.40 1.46 4.83
C ASN A 52 -13.54 2.71 3.93
N LEU A 53 -13.20 3.88 4.48
CA LEU A 53 -13.30 5.16 3.79
C LEU A 53 -11.91 5.66 3.34
N PRO A 54 -11.33 5.11 2.26
CA PRO A 54 -9.98 5.46 1.81
C PRO A 54 -9.86 6.90 1.30
N LEU A 55 -10.98 7.53 0.95
CA LEU A 55 -11.05 8.91 0.47
C LEU A 55 -11.05 9.96 1.58
N LEU A 56 -10.97 9.56 2.85
CA LEU A 56 -11.06 10.45 4.01
C LEU A 56 -10.17 11.70 3.92
N LEU A 57 -8.96 11.55 3.40
CA LEU A 57 -7.99 12.65 3.32
C LEU A 57 -8.24 13.60 2.13
N GLY A 58 -9.21 13.30 1.27
CA GLY A 58 -9.57 14.15 0.12
C GLY A 58 -8.42 14.33 -0.88
N LYS A 59 -7.65 13.26 -1.12
CA LYS A 59 -6.46 13.32 -1.99
C LYS A 59 -6.88 13.60 -3.44
N SER A 60 -6.22 14.58 -4.06
CA SER A 60 -6.43 14.94 -5.47
C SER A 60 -5.88 13.86 -6.42
N SER A 61 -6.29 13.88 -7.69
CA SER A 61 -5.86 12.90 -8.70
C SER A 61 -4.36 12.95 -9.02
N ASP A 62 -3.73 14.11 -8.85
CA ASP A 62 -2.28 14.33 -8.93
C ASP A 62 -1.53 13.86 -7.67
N GLY A 63 -2.26 13.47 -6.64
CA GLY A 63 -1.75 12.99 -5.36
C GLY A 63 -1.43 14.08 -4.34
N SER A 64 -1.77 15.35 -4.62
CA SER A 64 -1.64 16.45 -3.66
C SER A 64 -2.76 16.40 -2.61
N PHE A 65 -2.52 17.05 -1.45
CA PHE A 65 -3.55 17.24 -0.44
C PHE A 65 -4.00 18.71 -0.47
N PRO A 66 -5.31 18.96 -0.41
CA PRO A 66 -5.80 20.32 -0.32
C PRO A 66 -5.49 20.94 1.06
N LEU A 67 -5.44 22.28 1.13
CA LEU A 67 -5.02 23.00 2.34
C LEU A 67 -5.87 22.69 3.57
N TRP A 68 -7.19 22.55 3.42
CA TRP A 68 -8.08 22.19 4.53
C TRP A 68 -7.79 20.79 5.07
N SER A 69 -7.46 19.83 4.20
CA SER A 69 -7.06 18.48 4.61
C SER A 69 -5.72 18.51 5.35
N MET A 70 -4.76 19.30 4.87
CA MET A 70 -3.49 19.48 5.57
C MET A 70 -3.66 20.11 6.96
N LEU A 71 -4.61 21.03 7.13
CA LEU A 71 -4.90 21.64 8.42
C LEU A 71 -5.52 20.64 9.40
N ILE A 72 -6.58 19.94 8.97
CA ILE A 72 -7.31 18.97 9.80
C ILE A 72 -6.44 17.74 10.10
N PHE A 73 -5.88 17.12 9.07
CA PHE A 73 -5.11 15.88 9.19
C PHE A 73 -3.61 16.11 9.42
N GLY A 74 -3.17 17.35 9.57
CA GLY A 74 -1.77 17.73 9.75
C GLY A 74 -1.03 16.91 10.80
N PRO A 75 -1.56 16.74 12.03
CA PRO A 75 -0.90 15.93 13.06
C PRO A 75 -0.73 14.46 12.65
N PHE A 76 -1.74 13.87 12.00
CA PHE A 76 -1.68 12.51 11.49
C PHE A 76 -0.66 12.37 10.35
N LEU A 77 -0.68 13.30 9.38
CA LEU A 77 0.24 13.31 8.24
C LEU A 77 1.69 13.51 8.69
N ALA A 78 1.93 14.43 9.63
CA ALA A 78 3.24 14.63 10.25
C ALA A 78 3.72 13.37 10.97
N SER A 79 2.83 12.72 11.75
CA SER A 79 3.13 11.46 12.42
C SER A 79 3.52 10.35 11.42
N ALA A 80 2.79 10.24 10.31
CA ALA A 80 3.09 9.28 9.26
C ALA A 80 4.45 9.55 8.61
N ARG A 81 4.80 10.83 8.37
CA ARG A 81 6.12 11.23 7.85
C ARG A 81 7.25 10.91 8.82
N ILE A 82 7.07 11.23 10.12
CA ILE A 82 8.03 10.90 11.17
C ILE A 82 8.22 9.38 11.26
N PHE A 83 7.14 8.59 11.22
CA PHE A 83 7.23 7.14 11.22
C PHE A 83 8.05 6.60 10.04
N VAL A 84 7.80 7.11 8.82
CA VAL A 84 8.59 6.71 7.64
C VAL A 84 10.04 7.12 7.81
N PHE A 85 10.32 8.33 8.30
CA PHE A 85 11.67 8.81 8.58
C PHE A 85 12.42 7.91 9.58
N LEU A 86 11.83 7.65 10.74
CA LEU A 86 12.42 6.79 11.77
C LEU A 86 12.65 5.37 11.25
N ARG A 87 11.70 4.83 10.48
CA ARG A 87 11.85 3.54 9.82
C ARG A 87 13.01 3.54 8.82
N ARG A 88 13.25 4.64 8.11
CA ARG A 88 14.40 4.80 7.19
C ARG A 88 15.73 4.94 7.92
N LEU A 89 15.77 5.60 9.08
CA LEU A 89 16.98 5.62 9.90
C LEU A 89 17.43 4.22 10.33
N LYS A 90 16.47 3.32 10.58
CA LYS A 90 16.75 1.93 10.95
C LYS A 90 16.96 1.00 9.75
N SER A 91 16.33 1.28 8.62
CA SER A 91 16.31 0.39 7.46
C SER A 91 17.41 0.75 6.46
N ARG A 92 18.28 -0.21 6.16
CA ARG A 92 19.31 -0.10 5.11
C ARG A 92 18.80 -0.51 3.72
N GLU A 93 17.49 -0.73 3.54
CA GLU A 93 16.95 -1.05 2.21
C GLU A 93 16.98 0.19 1.30
N PRO A 94 17.28 0.00 0.00
CA PRO A 94 17.20 1.09 -0.97
C PRO A 94 15.78 1.69 -1.03
N ALA A 95 15.69 2.96 -1.46
CA ALA A 95 14.41 3.65 -1.60
C ALA A 95 13.48 2.94 -2.59
N TYR A 96 14.05 2.40 -3.67
CA TYR A 96 13.41 1.58 -4.69
C TYR A 96 14.42 0.63 -5.32
N SER A 97 13.94 -0.46 -5.93
CA SER A 97 14.78 -1.39 -6.71
C SER A 97 14.14 -1.68 -8.06
N LYS A 98 14.96 -1.70 -9.13
CA LYS A 98 14.56 -2.16 -10.47
C LYS A 98 14.47 -3.67 -10.47
N ILE A 99 13.29 -4.23 -10.72
CA ILE A 99 13.07 -5.69 -10.77
C ILE A 99 13.33 -6.24 -12.17
N SER A 100 12.70 -5.63 -13.18
CA SER A 100 12.90 -5.91 -14.61
C SER A 100 12.97 -4.57 -15.38
N GLU A 101 13.18 -4.62 -16.70
CA GLU A 101 13.27 -3.43 -17.55
C GLU A 101 12.00 -2.56 -17.41
N GLY A 102 12.18 -1.31 -16.99
CA GLY A 102 11.08 -0.40 -16.69
C GLY A 102 10.16 -0.76 -15.50
N LEU A 103 10.44 -1.81 -14.71
CA LEU A 103 9.59 -2.22 -13.58
C LEU A 103 10.30 -2.01 -12.23
N TYR A 104 9.78 -1.11 -11.39
CA TYR A 104 10.37 -0.74 -10.10
C TYR A 104 9.44 -1.04 -8.92
N VAL A 105 10.00 -1.54 -7.82
CA VAL A 105 9.30 -1.70 -6.53
C VAL A 105 9.84 -0.66 -5.55
N GLY A 106 8.99 0.30 -5.18
CA GLY A 106 9.31 1.34 -4.20
C GLY A 106 9.12 0.89 -2.76
N ALA A 107 9.85 1.49 -1.82
CA ALA A 107 9.49 1.54 -0.41
C ALA A 107 8.78 2.88 -0.12
N TRP A 108 8.36 3.09 1.12
CA TRP A 108 7.70 4.34 1.51
C TRP A 108 8.68 5.53 1.33
N PRO A 109 8.37 6.49 0.43
CA PRO A 109 9.26 7.61 0.17
C PRO A 109 9.20 8.61 1.32
N PHE A 110 10.34 9.23 1.60
CA PHE A 110 10.44 10.31 2.58
C PHE A 110 10.71 11.66 1.89
N SER A 111 11.51 11.65 0.83
CA SER A 111 11.83 12.76 -0.07
C SER A 111 11.42 12.46 -1.51
N SER A 112 11.42 13.49 -2.37
CA SER A 112 11.22 13.37 -3.82
C SER A 112 12.21 12.39 -4.46
N ASP A 113 13.46 12.42 -4.00
CA ASP A 113 14.57 11.66 -4.60
C ASP A 113 14.46 10.15 -4.29
N HIS A 114 13.58 9.78 -3.35
CA HIS A 114 13.24 8.39 -3.03
C HIS A 114 12.14 7.81 -3.92
N VAL A 115 11.57 8.59 -4.83
CA VAL A 115 10.58 8.12 -5.80
C VAL A 115 11.33 7.48 -6.99
N PRO A 116 10.97 6.24 -7.39
CA PRO A 116 11.61 5.61 -8.55
C PRO A 116 11.35 6.41 -9.84
N PRO A 117 12.25 6.33 -10.83
CA PRO A 117 11.98 6.91 -12.15
C PRO A 117 10.70 6.29 -12.73
N GLY A 118 9.72 7.13 -13.03
CA GLY A 118 8.37 6.72 -13.41
C GLY A 118 7.50 6.43 -12.18
N HIS A 119 6.84 5.26 -12.17
CA HIS A 119 5.85 4.91 -11.14
C HIS A 119 6.26 3.63 -10.39
N GLY A 120 6.44 3.77 -9.06
CA GLY A 120 6.65 2.63 -8.17
C GLY A 120 5.36 1.82 -8.00
N ARG A 121 5.46 0.50 -8.03
CA ARG A 121 4.30 -0.41 -7.89
C ARG A 121 4.36 -1.19 -6.60
N SER A 122 3.18 -1.56 -6.08
CA SER A 122 3.10 -2.48 -4.95
C SER A 122 3.65 -3.85 -5.35
N VAL A 123 4.18 -4.58 -4.38
CA VAL A 123 4.77 -5.91 -4.60
C VAL A 123 3.73 -6.88 -5.17
N CYS A 124 2.49 -6.80 -4.68
CA CYS A 124 1.39 -7.63 -5.16
C CYS A 124 1.13 -7.42 -6.66
N ILE A 125 1.03 -6.15 -7.10
CA ILE A 125 0.82 -5.81 -8.51
C ILE A 125 2.04 -6.24 -9.34
N MET A 126 3.24 -6.08 -8.80
CA MET A 126 4.47 -6.48 -9.49
C MET A 126 4.57 -8.00 -9.70
N CYS A 127 4.15 -8.82 -8.73
CA CYS A 127 4.06 -10.27 -8.90
C CYS A 127 3.11 -10.62 -10.06
N ALA A 128 1.91 -10.04 -10.08
CA ALA A 128 0.94 -10.28 -11.14
C ALA A 128 1.47 -9.82 -12.52
N LEU A 129 2.14 -8.67 -12.57
CA LEU A 129 2.68 -8.10 -13.80
C LEU A 129 3.82 -8.96 -14.38
N LEU A 130 4.75 -9.42 -13.55
CA LEU A 130 5.85 -10.30 -14.01
C LEU A 130 5.31 -11.58 -14.65
N VAL A 131 4.29 -12.18 -14.05
CA VAL A 131 3.62 -13.37 -14.60
C VAL A 131 2.85 -13.04 -15.88
N ALA A 132 2.15 -11.90 -15.92
CA ALA A 132 1.41 -11.47 -17.11
C ALA A 132 2.34 -11.25 -18.31
N LEU A 133 3.54 -10.69 -18.07
CA LEU A 133 4.59 -10.47 -19.07
C LEU A 133 5.38 -11.74 -19.43
N GLY A 134 5.11 -12.87 -18.79
CA GLY A 134 5.85 -14.12 -19.01
C GLY A 134 7.28 -14.12 -18.47
N LEU A 135 7.62 -13.15 -17.60
CA LEU A 135 8.92 -13.06 -16.94
C LEU A 135 9.03 -13.97 -15.70
N ALA A 136 7.89 -14.45 -15.21
CA ALA A 136 7.78 -15.42 -14.13
C ALA A 136 6.70 -16.45 -14.46
N GLU A 137 6.90 -17.69 -14.04
CA GLU A 137 5.95 -18.79 -14.30
C GLU A 137 4.67 -18.61 -13.47
N ASP A 138 4.83 -18.23 -12.20
CA ASP A 138 3.76 -18.05 -11.25
C ASP A 138 4.05 -16.87 -10.29
N TRP A 139 3.05 -16.49 -9.49
CA TRP A 139 3.22 -15.34 -8.59
C TRP A 139 4.25 -15.62 -7.46
N LYS A 140 4.53 -16.90 -7.16
CA LYS A 140 5.50 -17.32 -6.14
C LYS A 140 6.94 -17.15 -6.62
N SER A 141 7.23 -17.58 -7.85
CA SER A 141 8.50 -17.33 -8.53
C SER A 141 8.72 -15.83 -8.72
N ALA A 142 7.67 -15.07 -9.08
CA ALA A 142 7.74 -13.62 -9.12
C ALA A 142 8.07 -12.99 -7.75
N GLU A 143 7.46 -13.47 -6.66
CA GLU A 143 7.81 -13.03 -5.30
C GLU A 143 9.28 -13.33 -4.99
N LYS A 144 9.79 -14.51 -5.37
CA LYS A 144 11.19 -14.90 -5.18
C LYS A 144 12.14 -13.94 -5.91
N MET A 145 11.87 -13.63 -7.18
CA MET A 145 12.66 -12.65 -7.96
C MET A 145 12.69 -11.26 -7.30
N ILE A 146 11.57 -10.82 -6.72
CA ILE A 146 11.51 -9.54 -6.02
C ILE A 146 12.33 -9.59 -4.72
N ARG A 147 12.25 -10.71 -3.98
CA ARG A 147 12.98 -10.93 -2.72
C ARG A 147 14.50 -10.97 -2.90
N GLU A 148 15.00 -11.46 -4.04
CA GLU A 148 16.44 -11.45 -4.35
C GLU A 148 17.02 -10.04 -4.29
N LYS A 149 16.26 -9.04 -4.74
CA LYS A 149 16.67 -7.63 -4.70
C LYS A 149 16.26 -6.91 -3.40
N ARG A 150 15.28 -7.45 -2.68
CA ARG A 150 14.64 -6.82 -1.52
C ARG A 150 14.16 -7.89 -0.50
N PRO A 151 15.06 -8.40 0.35
CA PRO A 151 14.84 -9.62 1.13
C PRO A 151 13.78 -9.47 2.24
N PHE A 152 13.53 -8.24 2.72
CA PHE A 152 12.58 -8.00 3.81
C PHE A 152 11.13 -7.84 3.35
N ILE A 153 10.86 -7.92 2.04
CA ILE A 153 9.50 -7.83 1.52
C ILE A 153 8.72 -9.09 1.88
N HIS A 154 7.48 -8.91 2.33
CA HIS A 154 6.55 -10.01 2.52
C HIS A 154 5.13 -9.61 2.09
N LEU A 155 4.48 -10.48 1.31
CA LEU A 155 3.06 -10.37 1.00
C LEU A 155 2.25 -10.85 2.21
N ASN A 156 1.18 -10.15 2.57
CA ASN A 156 0.29 -10.65 3.62
C ASN A 156 -0.66 -11.74 3.06
N ALA A 157 -1.43 -12.38 3.94
CA ALA A 157 -2.38 -13.42 3.53
C ALA A 157 -3.43 -12.92 2.53
N PHE A 158 -3.85 -11.65 2.64
CA PHE A 158 -4.79 -11.03 1.72
C PHE A 158 -4.22 -10.93 0.30
N HIS A 159 -3.01 -10.37 0.15
CA HIS A 159 -2.33 -10.28 -1.15
C HIS A 159 -2.15 -11.66 -1.79
N ARG A 160 -1.78 -12.68 -1.00
CA ARG A 160 -1.64 -14.05 -1.51
C ARG A 160 -2.95 -14.61 -2.04
N ARG A 161 -4.05 -14.46 -1.30
CA ARG A 161 -5.39 -14.86 -1.77
C ARG A 161 -5.79 -14.15 -3.05
N SER A 162 -5.59 -12.83 -3.13
CA SER A 162 -5.87 -12.06 -4.35
C SER A 162 -5.04 -12.53 -5.54
N LEU A 163 -3.76 -12.86 -5.34
CA LEU A 163 -2.89 -13.41 -6.40
C LEU A 163 -3.31 -14.82 -6.83
N GLU A 164 -3.75 -15.66 -5.90
CA GLU A 164 -4.27 -16.99 -6.19
C GLU A 164 -5.56 -16.92 -7.02
N GLU A 165 -6.52 -16.08 -6.60
CA GLU A 165 -7.75 -15.83 -7.33
C GLU A 165 -7.46 -15.29 -8.73
N TRP A 166 -6.62 -14.26 -8.83
CA TRP A 166 -6.19 -13.69 -10.11
C TRP A 166 -5.54 -14.75 -11.03
N SER A 167 -4.66 -15.59 -10.50
CA SER A 167 -3.98 -16.64 -11.26
C SER A 167 -4.95 -17.66 -11.84
N LYS A 168 -5.96 -18.08 -11.08
CA LYS A 168 -7.02 -19.01 -11.55
C LYS A 168 -7.79 -18.44 -12.74
N HIS A 169 -8.18 -17.16 -12.67
CA HIS A 169 -8.89 -16.50 -13.78
C HIS A 169 -8.04 -16.44 -15.05
N ARG A 170 -6.73 -16.23 -14.93
CA ARG A 170 -5.81 -16.21 -16.07
C ARG A 170 -5.68 -17.60 -16.73
N ILE A 171 -5.53 -18.66 -15.93
CA ILE A 171 -5.44 -20.04 -16.44
C ILE A 171 -6.72 -20.42 -17.17
N SER A 172 -7.88 -20.06 -16.60
CA SER A 172 -9.19 -20.26 -17.24
C SER A 172 -9.26 -19.56 -18.61
N SER A 173 -8.88 -18.29 -18.67
CA SER A 173 -8.87 -17.51 -19.93
C SER A 173 -7.90 -18.09 -20.98
N LYS A 174 -6.71 -18.54 -20.57
CA LYS A 174 -5.74 -19.16 -21.48
C LYS A 174 -6.28 -20.46 -22.07
N ARG A 175 -6.83 -21.34 -21.22
CA ARG A 175 -7.41 -22.62 -21.64
C ARG A 175 -8.61 -22.44 -22.58
N GLN A 176 -9.46 -21.46 -22.32
CA GLN A 176 -10.58 -21.12 -23.20
C GLN A 176 -10.08 -20.67 -24.58
N ARG A 177 -9.08 -19.79 -24.61
CA ARG A 177 -8.48 -19.31 -25.86
C ARG A 177 -7.82 -20.44 -26.67
N GLU A 178 -7.12 -21.35 -26.02
CA GLU A 178 -6.52 -22.53 -26.67
C GLU A 178 -7.59 -23.50 -27.20
N SER A 179 -8.70 -23.67 -26.48
CA SER A 179 -9.82 -24.50 -26.94
C SER A 179 -10.58 -23.90 -28.14
N GLU A 180 -10.75 -22.57 -28.17
CA GLU A 180 -11.35 -21.86 -29.31
C GLU A 180 -10.44 -21.93 -30.55
N VAL A 181 -9.13 -21.77 -30.38
CA VAL A 181 -8.18 -21.91 -31.51
C VAL A 181 -8.18 -23.35 -32.03
N SER A 182 -8.20 -24.34 -31.14
CA SER A 182 -8.23 -25.75 -31.54
C SER A 182 -9.52 -26.11 -32.28
N SER A 183 -10.68 -25.58 -31.86
CA SER A 183 -11.96 -25.84 -32.53
C SER A 183 -12.06 -25.17 -33.90
N VAL A 184 -11.51 -23.96 -34.06
CA VAL A 184 -11.41 -23.28 -35.36
C VAL A 184 -10.56 -24.09 -36.33
N ILE A 185 -9.35 -24.50 -35.90
CA ILE A 185 -8.44 -25.32 -36.74
C ILE A 185 -9.10 -26.64 -37.16
N LEU A 186 -9.79 -27.32 -36.23
CA LEU A 186 -10.50 -28.56 -36.55
C LEU A 186 -11.66 -28.36 -37.53
N SER A 187 -12.34 -27.21 -37.45
CA SER A 187 -13.45 -26.86 -38.34
C SER A 187 -12.99 -26.51 -39.75
N ASP A 188 -11.82 -25.88 -39.90
CA ASP A 188 -11.23 -25.55 -41.20
C ASP A 188 -10.71 -26.81 -41.89
N TYR A 189 -10.08 -27.73 -41.15
CA TYR A 189 -9.62 -29.02 -41.69
C TYR A 189 -10.78 -29.94 -42.14
N SER A 190 -11.96 -29.82 -41.53
CA SER A 190 -13.13 -30.63 -41.91
C SER A 190 -13.93 -30.05 -43.08
N ARG A 191 -13.52 -28.89 -43.63
CA ARG A 191 -14.17 -28.23 -44.78
C ARG A 191 -13.40 -28.36 -46.09
N GLU A 192 -12.20 -28.92 -46.07
CA GLU A 192 -11.43 -29.35 -47.25
C GLU A 192 -11.72 -30.83 -47.58
#